data_AF-A0A7G8E633-F1
#
_entry.id   AF-A0A7G8E633-F1
#
_cell.length_a   1.000
_cell.length_b   1.000
_cell.length_c   1.000
_cell.angle_alpha   90.00
_cell.angle_beta   90.00
_cell.angle_gamma   90.00
#
_symmetry.space_group_name_H-M   'P 1'
#
loop_
_entity.id
_entity.type
_entity.pdbx_description
1 polymer ?
#
loop_
_entity_poly.entity_id
_entity_poly.type
_entity_poly.pdbx_seq_one_letter_code
_entity_poly.pdbx_strand_id
1 'polypeptide(L)' 'MNDLLYRGHTYKAPTPKPKTCLELTYRQEHYNTCRQVGSRPIDQIHLTYRGACYIKHRG' A
#
# COMPACT_ATOMS: atom_id res chain seq x y z
N MET A 1 -5.42 1.26 -18.56
CA MET A 1 -4.25 2.03 -18.05
C MET A 1 -4.35 3.38 -18.69
N ASN A 2 -4.58 4.44 -17.90
CA ASN A 2 -4.80 5.78 -18.45
C ASN A 2 -3.48 6.54 -18.41
N ASP A 3 -2.94 6.85 -19.57
CA ASP A 3 -1.79 7.73 -19.69
C ASP A 3 -2.24 9.18 -19.42
N LEU A 4 -1.52 9.88 -18.54
CA LEU A 4 -1.80 11.28 -18.23
C LEU A 4 -1.08 12.17 -19.26
N LEU A 5 -1.85 12.95 -20.01
CA LEU A 5 -1.30 13.93 -20.94
C LEU A 5 -1.26 15.32 -20.29
N TYR A 6 -0.06 15.87 -20.10
CA TYR A 6 0.15 17.18 -19.49
C TYR A 6 1.25 17.95 -20.22
N ARG A 7 0.94 19.18 -20.69
CA ARG A 7 1.86 20.06 -21.45
C ARG A 7 2.55 19.37 -22.64
N GLY A 8 1.81 18.53 -23.37
CA GLY A 8 2.37 17.79 -24.52
C GLY A 8 3.27 16.59 -24.14
N HIS A 9 3.42 16.30 -22.85
CA HIS A 9 4.11 15.11 -22.37
C HIS A 9 3.10 14.04 -21.94
N THR A 10 3.37 12.80 -22.37
CA THR A 10 2.60 11.63 -21.97
C THR A 10 3.31 10.91 -20.83
N TYR A 11 2.72 10.97 -19.64
CA TYR A 11 3.21 10.27 -18.47
C TYR A 11 2.56 8.91 -18.39
N LYS A 12 3.34 7.88 -18.69
CA LYS A 12 2.91 6.49 -18.52
C LYS A 12 2.96 6.12 -17.05
N ALA A 13 1.91 5.46 -16.58
CA ALA A 13 1.96 4.82 -15.26
C ALA A 13 3.10 3.79 -15.27
N PRO A 14 4.03 3.81 -14.29
CA PRO A 14 5.08 2.82 -14.22
C PRO A 14 4.44 1.44 -14.04
N THR A 15 5.02 0.42 -14.71
CA THR A 15 4.58 -0.95 -14.48
C THR A 15 4.83 -1.30 -13.02
N PRO A 16 3.83 -1.88 -12.32
CA PRO A 16 4.02 -2.29 -10.94
C PRO A 16 5.08 -3.40 -10.91
N LYS A 17 6.29 -3.04 -10.52
CA LYS A 17 7.36 -4.01 -10.28
C LYS A 17 7.16 -4.65 -8.91
N PRO A 18 7.43 -5.97 -8.77
CA PRO A 18 7.43 -6.60 -7.46
C PRO A 18 8.46 -5.89 -6.58
N LYS A 19 8.00 -5.31 -5.47
CA LYS A 19 8.89 -4.70 -4.48
C LYS A 19 9.61 -5.84 -3.77
N THR A 20 10.94 -5.90 -3.89
CA THR A 20 11.74 -6.82 -3.10
C THR A 20 11.73 -6.35 -1.65
N CYS A 21 11.42 -7.26 -0.73
CA CYS A 21 11.63 -7.04 0.70
C CYS A 21 13.14 -6.91 0.95
N LEU A 22 13.57 -5.76 1.47
CA LEU A 22 14.93 -5.56 1.95
C LEU A 22 14.90 -5.42 3.47
N GLU A 23 15.82 -6.10 4.14
CA GLU A 23 16.10 -5.90 5.55
C GLU A 23 17.15 -4.78 5.69
N LEU A 24 16.85 -3.77 6.50
CA LEU A 24 17.72 -2.64 6.80
C LEU A 24 18.17 -2.74 8.25
N THR A 25 19.45 -2.53 8.49
CA THR A 25 19.98 -2.46 9.85
C THR A 25 20.36 -1.01 10.18
N TYR A 26 19.77 -0.46 11.24
CA TYR A 26 20.08 0.88 11.74
C TYR A 26 20.20 0.87 13.25
N ARG A 27 21.31 1.38 13.80
CA ARG A 27 21.60 1.39 15.26
C ARG A 27 21.40 0.03 15.91
N GLN A 28 21.90 -1.04 15.28
CA GLN A 28 21.76 -2.43 15.73
C GLN A 28 20.32 -2.99 15.70
N GLU A 29 19.35 -2.20 15.23
CA GLU A 29 17.96 -2.62 15.05
C GLU A 29 17.69 -3.02 13.60
N HIS A 30 16.82 -4.01 13.40
CA HIS A 30 16.47 -4.57 12.09
C HIS A 30 15.08 -4.11 11.65
N TYR A 31 14.98 -3.57 10.43
CA TYR A 31 13.76 -3.03 9.85
C TYR A 31 13.49 -3.65 8.49
N ASN A 32 12.28 -4.18 8.30
CA ASN A 32 11.87 -4.69 7.00
C ASN A 32 11.19 -3.58 6.18
N THR A 33 11.72 -3.32 4.98
CA THR A 33 11.16 -2.31 4.05
C THR A 33 9.86 -2.74 3.40
N CYS A 34 9.57 -4.03 3.42
CA CYS A 34 8.25 -4.49 3.05
C CYS A 34 7.34 -4.46 4.27
N ARG A 35 6.14 -3.92 4.06
CA ARG A 35 5.02 -4.23 4.93
C ARG A 35 4.85 -5.73 4.80
N GLN A 36 5.11 -6.48 5.88
CA GLN A 36 4.77 -7.89 5.94
C GLN A 36 3.35 -7.98 5.38
N VAL A 37 3.15 -8.72 4.29
CA VAL A 37 1.82 -9.13 3.86
C VAL A 37 1.34 -10.19 4.86
N GLY A 38 1.47 -9.89 6.15
CA GLY A 38 0.64 -10.45 7.17
C GLY A 38 -0.74 -9.98 6.77
N SER A 39 -1.49 -10.92 6.22
CA SER A 39 -2.93 -10.91 6.17
C SER A 39 -3.46 -10.38 7.50
N ARG A 40 -3.57 -9.07 7.65
CA ARG A 40 -4.74 -8.57 8.36
C ARG A 40 -5.87 -9.06 7.47
N PRO A 41 -6.70 -10.01 7.93
CA PRO A 41 -7.87 -10.38 7.14
C PRO A 41 -8.54 -9.05 6.79
N ILE A 42 -8.74 -8.80 5.49
CA ILE A 42 -9.38 -7.57 5.02
C ILE A 42 -10.77 -7.42 5.67
N ASP A 43 -11.32 -8.53 6.14
CA ASP A 43 -12.53 -8.66 6.96
C ASP A 43 -12.45 -7.96 8.32
N GLN A 44 -11.27 -7.49 8.76
CA GLN A 44 -11.06 -6.80 10.05
C GLN A 44 -10.54 -5.36 9.88
N ILE A 45 -10.80 -4.71 8.74
CA ILE A 45 -10.61 -3.25 8.65
C ILE A 45 -11.84 -2.57 9.24
N HIS A 46 -11.84 -2.41 10.57
CA HIS A 46 -12.81 -1.57 11.28
C HIS A 46 -12.32 -0.13 11.27
N LEU A 47 -12.98 0.73 10.50
CA LEU A 47 -12.74 2.17 10.58
C LEU A 47 -13.69 2.75 11.63
N THR A 48 -13.14 3.29 12.73
CA THR A 48 -13.93 3.99 13.75
C THR A 48 -13.78 5.49 13.55
N TYR A 49 -14.88 6.20 13.28
CA TYR A 49 -14.88 7.66 13.14
C TYR A 49 -16.08 8.26 13.87
N ARG A 50 -15.84 9.21 14.79
CA ARG A 50 -16.87 9.85 15.63
C ARG A 50 -17.80 8.86 16.34
N GLY A 51 -17.27 7.72 16.78
CA GLY A 51 -18.05 6.68 17.47
C GLY A 51 -18.82 5.74 16.54
N ALA A 52 -18.82 5.96 15.22
CA ALA A 52 -19.38 5.03 14.25
C ALA A 52 -18.32 4.06 13.73
N CYS A 53 -18.67 2.77 13.61
CA CYS A 53 -17.82 1.72 13.05
C CYS A 53 -18.27 1.39 11.62
N TYR A 54 -17.34 1.42 10.68
CA TYR A 54 -17.59 1.08 9.28
C TYR A 54 -16.87 -0.22 8.93
N ILE A 55 -17.64 -1.19 8.45
CA ILE A 55 -17.15 -2.49 7.99
C ILE A 55 -17.17 -2.49 6.46
N LYS A 56 -16.02 -2.73 5.83
CA LYS A 56 -15.95 -2.86 4.38
C LYS A 56 -16.35 -4.28 3.96
N HIS A 57 -17.57 -4.46 3.49
CA HIS A 57 -17.98 -5.69 2.79
C HIS A 57 -17.50 -5.66 1.33
N ARG A 58 -17.02 -6.80 0.82
CA ARG A 58 -16.60 -6.95 -0.57
C ARG A 58 -17.81 -7.33 -1.43
N GLY A 59 -18.16 -6.49 -2.40
CA GLY A 59 -18.99 -6.85 -3.55
C GLY A 59 -18.14 -7.39 -4.69
#